data_AF-A0A924Y7S8-F1
#
_entry.id   AF-A0A924Y7S8-F1
#
_cell.length_a   1.000
_cell.length_b   1.000
_cell.length_c   1.000
_cell.angle_alpha   90.00
_cell.angle_beta   90.00
_cell.angle_gamma   90.00
#
_symmetry.space_group_name_H-M   'P 1'
#
loop_
_entity.id
_entity.type
_entity.pdbx_description
1 polymer ?
#
loop_
_entity_poly.entity_id
_entity_poly.type
_entity_poly.pdbx_seq_one_letter_code
_entity_poly.pdbx_strand_id
1 'polypeptide(L)'
;MRIVLKPAGLMFILGGFLLLIVALVWRDRSPSVPPSRQMAAAASLATSPTATVPPSQSPVSAPVKTALPPGVLLMPDITSNEWLTLLTPATTGNKGADAILSTVNASVPGHPWARHISIRSVSDKAWEVQIARPLSVPLRKGKRIRLTFWGRSKDSCPVSAVVEQNADPYTKVVYHVQNLTPEWKQYTEEWTQPLDAPANWAKMDFHLGHKVGEVELTGVIIRQAGGASKTEVSNHL
;
A
#
# COMPACT_ATOMS: atom_id res chain seq x y z
N MET A 1 -40.95 -25.99 27.61
CA MET A 1 -40.94 -25.23 26.33
C MET A 1 -41.87 -24.04 26.49
N ARG A 2 -41.35 -22.85 26.75
CA ARG A 2 -42.14 -21.61 26.98
C ARG A 2 -41.80 -20.63 25.86
N ILE A 3 -42.79 -20.32 25.02
CA ILE A 3 -42.70 -19.35 23.94
C ILE A 3 -43.16 -18.01 24.52
N VAL A 4 -42.28 -17.01 24.52
CA VAL A 4 -42.58 -15.63 24.94
C VAL A 4 -42.55 -14.76 23.68
N LEU A 5 -43.73 -14.34 23.21
CA LEU A 5 -43.87 -13.34 22.15
C LEU A 5 -43.61 -11.95 22.73
N LYS A 6 -42.72 -11.18 22.11
CA LYS A 6 -42.56 -9.73 22.35
C LYS A 6 -43.40 -8.96 21.33
N PRO A 7 -44.16 -7.92 21.73
CA PRO A 7 -44.89 -7.08 20.79
C PRO A 7 -43.96 -6.09 20.07
N ALA A 8 -44.21 -5.93 18.77
CA ALA A 8 -43.58 -4.98 17.88
C ALA A 8 -44.06 -3.54 18.20
N GLY A 9 -43.12 -2.66 18.52
CA GLY A 9 -43.35 -1.22 18.64
C GLY A 9 -43.15 -0.54 17.30
N LEU A 10 -44.26 -0.24 16.63
CA LEU A 10 -44.37 0.58 15.43
C LEU A 10 -44.43 2.06 15.88
N MET A 11 -43.36 2.83 15.68
CA MET A 11 -43.36 4.26 15.96
C MET A 11 -43.17 5.04 14.65
N PHE A 12 -44.30 5.48 14.10
CA PHE A 12 -44.36 6.50 13.05
C PHE A 12 -43.94 7.84 13.65
N ILE A 13 -42.92 8.48 13.07
CA ILE A 13 -42.73 9.92 13.20
C ILE A 13 -42.92 10.52 11.81
N LEU A 14 -44.13 11.05 11.62
CA LEU A 14 -44.42 12.08 10.62
C LEU A 14 -43.90 13.42 11.14
N GLY A 15 -43.29 14.18 10.24
CA GLY A 15 -42.92 15.58 10.41
C GLY A 15 -41.69 15.84 9.55
N GLY A 16 -41.70 16.65 8.51
CA GLY A 16 -42.62 17.72 8.13
C GLY A 16 -41.75 18.69 7.34
N PHE A 17 -42.11 18.85 6.07
CA PHE A 17 -41.64 19.86 5.13
C PHE A 17 -41.10 21.17 5.75
N LEU A 18 -39.90 21.60 5.34
CA LEU A 18 -39.70 23.00 4.95
C LEU A 18 -38.56 23.14 3.93
N LEU A 19 -38.96 23.37 2.69
CA LEU A 19 -38.16 23.95 1.62
C LEU A 19 -37.90 25.43 1.98
N LEU A 20 -36.63 25.87 2.01
CA LEU A 20 -36.32 27.29 1.81
C LEU A 20 -35.14 27.42 0.85
N ILE A 21 -35.48 27.83 -0.37
CA ILE A 21 -34.58 28.32 -1.39
C ILE A 21 -34.15 29.73 -0.96
N VAL A 22 -32.84 29.95 -0.79
CA VAL A 22 -32.23 31.28 -0.91
C VAL A 22 -31.05 31.15 -1.86
N ALA A 23 -31.34 31.40 -3.13
CA ALA A 23 -30.33 31.83 -4.10
C ALA A 23 -30.06 33.31 -3.85
N LEU A 24 -28.84 33.69 -3.47
CA LEU A 24 -28.36 35.05 -3.70
C LEU A 24 -26.83 35.13 -3.81
N VAL A 25 -26.38 35.17 -5.06
CA VAL A 25 -25.45 36.18 -5.61
C VAL A 25 -24.23 36.56 -4.75
N TRP A 26 -23.09 35.95 -5.04
CA TRP A 26 -21.76 36.59 -5.01
C TRP A 26 -20.97 36.07 -6.22
N ARG A 27 -21.23 36.60 -7.42
CA ARG A 27 -20.44 37.65 -8.10
C ARG A 27 -18.92 37.49 -7.94
N ASP A 28 -18.39 36.76 -8.92
CA ASP A 28 -17.06 36.80 -9.49
C ASP A 28 -16.31 38.14 -9.30
N ARG A 29 -15.14 38.06 -8.66
CA ARG A 29 -14.08 39.07 -8.70
C ARG A 29 -12.74 38.38 -8.90
N SER A 30 -12.55 37.85 -10.10
CA SER A 30 -11.21 37.56 -10.59
C SER A 30 -10.44 38.88 -10.78
N PRO A 31 -9.27 39.10 -10.13
CA PRO A 31 -8.44 40.26 -10.39
C PRO A 31 -7.83 40.15 -11.80
N SER A 32 -8.05 41.20 -12.60
CA SER A 32 -7.45 41.41 -13.91
C SER A 32 -5.92 41.46 -13.79
N VAL A 33 -5.24 40.49 -14.40
CA VAL A 33 -3.78 40.52 -14.59
C VAL A 33 -3.45 41.48 -15.73
N PRO A 34 -2.64 42.54 -15.51
CA PRO A 34 -2.20 43.42 -16.58
C PRO A 34 -1.19 42.72 -17.52
N PRO A 35 -1.26 42.95 -18.85
CA PRO A 35 -0.28 42.41 -19.79
C PRO A 35 1.06 43.14 -19.61
N SER A 36 2.03 42.46 -19.01
CA SER A 36 3.37 43.02 -18.83
C SER A 36 4.38 42.35 -19.74
N ARG A 37 4.75 43.11 -20.78
CA ARG A 37 6.07 43.20 -21.41
C ARG A 37 6.81 41.89 -21.75
N GLN A 38 6.66 41.50 -23.01
CA GLN A 38 7.81 41.01 -23.79
C GLN A 38 8.87 42.11 -23.83
N MET A 39 10.02 41.89 -23.19
CA MET A 39 11.24 42.65 -23.47
C MET A 39 12.36 41.69 -23.84
N ALA A 40 12.84 41.92 -25.07
CA ALA A 40 14.21 41.90 -25.53
C ALA A 40 15.07 40.66 -25.22
N ALA A 41 15.34 39.95 -26.32
CA ALA A 41 16.50 39.11 -26.52
C ALA A 41 17.80 39.83 -26.13
N ALA A 42 18.58 39.21 -25.25
CA ALA A 42 20.01 39.44 -25.14
C ALA A 42 20.71 38.14 -25.53
N ALA A 43 21.43 38.20 -26.64
CA ALA A 43 22.29 37.13 -27.13
C ALA A 43 23.49 36.98 -26.18
N SER A 44 23.53 35.90 -25.41
CA SER A 44 24.76 35.44 -24.76
C SER A 44 25.53 34.54 -25.73
N LEU A 45 26.74 34.98 -26.07
CA LEU A 45 27.74 34.22 -26.81
C LEU A 45 28.05 32.93 -26.05
N ALA A 46 27.83 31.80 -26.73
CA ALA A 46 28.18 30.48 -26.26
C ALA A 46 29.71 30.29 -26.32
N THR A 47 30.35 30.08 -25.18
CA THR A 47 31.66 29.44 -25.10
C THR A 47 31.44 27.94 -24.99
N SER A 48 31.83 27.20 -26.02
CA SER A 48 31.78 25.73 -26.04
C SER A 48 32.71 25.16 -24.95
N PRO A 49 32.22 24.38 -23.98
CA PRO A 49 33.10 23.63 -23.10
C PRO A 49 33.75 22.48 -23.88
N THR A 50 35.08 22.40 -23.82
CA THR A 50 35.86 21.24 -24.27
C THR A 50 35.31 19.98 -23.60
N ALA A 51 34.74 19.08 -24.39
CA ALA A 51 34.24 17.79 -23.91
C ALA A 51 35.42 16.91 -23.47
N THR A 52 35.61 16.78 -22.16
CA THR A 52 36.45 15.72 -21.58
C THR A 52 35.76 14.39 -21.84
N VAL A 53 36.38 13.53 -22.65
CA VAL A 53 35.92 12.16 -22.90
C VAL A 53 35.92 11.39 -21.57
N PRO A 54 34.76 10.95 -21.05
CA PRO A 54 34.72 10.15 -19.84
C PRO A 54 35.39 8.79 -20.10
N PRO A 55 36.16 8.25 -19.14
CA PRO A 55 36.77 6.93 -19.29
C PRO A 55 35.69 5.88 -19.50
N SER A 56 35.89 5.00 -20.50
CA SER A 56 35.04 3.84 -20.76
C SER A 56 34.85 3.02 -19.47
N GLN A 57 33.68 3.16 -18.85
CA GLN A 57 33.29 2.31 -17.73
C GLN A 57 32.98 0.92 -18.29
N SER A 58 33.74 -0.08 -17.85
CA SER A 58 33.43 -1.48 -18.10
C SER A 58 31.98 -1.77 -17.70
N PRO A 59 31.23 -2.58 -18.47
CA PRO A 59 29.82 -2.83 -18.19
C PRO A 59 29.68 -3.46 -16.80
N VAL A 60 29.08 -2.70 -15.87
CA VAL A 60 28.66 -3.20 -14.56
C VAL A 60 27.61 -4.28 -14.84
N SER A 61 27.93 -5.53 -14.53
CA SER A 61 27.00 -6.65 -14.69
C SER A 61 25.72 -6.37 -13.89
N ALA A 62 24.56 -6.48 -14.55
CA ALA A 62 23.28 -6.28 -13.90
C ALA A 62 23.11 -7.27 -12.73
N PRO A 63 22.52 -6.85 -11.60
CA PRO A 63 22.32 -7.73 -10.46
C PRO A 63 21.43 -8.92 -10.84
N VAL A 64 21.90 -10.14 -10.54
CA VAL A 64 21.14 -11.37 -10.75
C VAL A 64 19.95 -11.39 -9.80
N LYS A 65 18.73 -11.35 -10.35
CA LYS A 65 17.49 -11.48 -9.57
C LYS A 65 17.38 -12.92 -9.04
N THR A 66 17.62 -13.12 -7.75
CA THR A 66 17.46 -14.45 -7.12
C THR A 66 16.03 -14.94 -7.29
N ALA A 67 15.87 -16.15 -7.84
CA ALA A 67 14.56 -16.77 -7.98
C ALA A 67 13.93 -17.06 -6.61
N LEU A 68 12.62 -16.83 -6.47
CA LEU A 68 11.88 -17.14 -5.25
C LEU A 68 11.84 -18.68 -5.02
N PRO A 69 11.90 -19.15 -3.77
CA PRO A 69 11.71 -20.57 -3.48
C PRO A 69 10.35 -21.09 -3.95
N PRO A 70 10.21 -22.39 -4.25
CA PRO A 70 8.93 -22.98 -4.67
C PRO A 70 7.78 -22.66 -3.71
N GLY A 71 6.66 -22.19 -4.27
CA GLY A 71 5.46 -21.84 -3.51
C GLY A 71 5.52 -20.49 -2.78
N VAL A 72 6.66 -19.78 -2.80
CA VAL A 72 6.77 -18.42 -2.26
C VAL A 72 6.42 -17.40 -3.35
N LEU A 73 5.42 -16.57 -3.07
CA LEU A 73 4.91 -15.56 -4.00
C LEU A 73 5.53 -14.18 -3.78
N LEU A 74 5.98 -13.90 -2.55
CA LEU A 74 6.55 -12.63 -2.14
C LEU A 74 7.56 -12.87 -1.00
N MET A 75 8.80 -12.39 -1.17
CA MET A 75 9.87 -12.57 -0.17
C MET A 75 11.04 -11.56 -0.18
N PRO A 76 11.01 -10.37 -0.80
CA PRO A 76 12.02 -9.40 -0.44
C PRO A 76 11.68 -8.82 0.92
N ASP A 77 12.73 -8.50 1.66
CA ASP A 77 12.65 -7.74 2.89
C ASP A 77 11.80 -6.47 2.67
N ILE A 78 10.88 -6.17 3.59
CA ILE A 78 10.05 -4.94 3.56
C ILE A 78 10.90 -3.66 3.63
N THR A 79 12.16 -3.79 4.01
CA THR A 79 13.15 -2.72 3.99
C THR A 79 13.78 -2.46 2.62
N SER A 80 13.58 -3.35 1.63
CA SER A 80 14.06 -3.17 0.26
C SER A 80 13.35 -2.03 -0.48
N ASN A 81 13.97 -1.59 -1.58
CA ASN A 81 13.43 -0.56 -2.48
C ASN A 81 12.29 -1.08 -3.39
N GLU A 82 11.97 -2.37 -3.37
CA GLU A 82 10.84 -2.94 -4.12
C GLU A 82 9.49 -2.64 -3.48
N TRP A 83 9.49 -2.18 -2.22
CA TRP A 83 8.29 -1.75 -1.52
C TRP A 83 8.05 -0.27 -1.77
N LEU A 84 6.95 0.03 -2.44
CA LEU A 84 6.51 1.38 -2.74
C LEU A 84 5.90 2.00 -1.51
N THR A 85 6.36 3.21 -1.18
CA THR A 85 5.71 4.05 -0.17
C THR A 85 4.76 4.98 -0.88
N LEU A 86 3.48 4.92 -0.51
CA LEU A 86 2.45 5.74 -1.10
C LEU A 86 1.87 6.61 0.00
N LEU A 87 2.16 7.90 -0.08
CA LEU A 87 1.67 8.94 0.82
C LEU A 87 0.84 9.93 0.00
N THR A 88 -0.35 10.25 0.48
CA THR A 88 -1.17 11.32 -0.11
C THR A 88 -0.95 12.60 0.70
N PRO A 89 -0.18 13.58 0.17
CA PRO A 89 0.09 14.80 0.91
C PRO A 89 -1.19 15.64 1.08
N ALA A 90 -1.18 16.51 2.09
CA ALA A 90 -2.24 17.48 2.27
C ALA A 90 -2.35 18.41 1.05
N THR A 91 -3.57 18.69 0.63
CA THR A 91 -3.89 19.66 -0.42
C THR A 91 -4.96 20.61 0.09
N THR A 92 -5.23 21.69 -0.64
CA THR A 92 -6.33 22.60 -0.31
C THR A 92 -7.66 21.83 -0.30
N GLY A 93 -8.17 21.53 0.89
CA GLY A 93 -9.42 20.77 1.09
C GLY A 93 -9.24 19.30 1.47
N ASN A 94 -8.02 18.75 1.52
CA ASN A 94 -7.73 17.43 2.08
C ASN A 94 -6.73 17.56 3.24
N LYS A 95 -7.07 17.01 4.41
CA LYS A 95 -6.17 16.98 5.57
C LYS A 95 -4.86 16.23 5.26
N GLY A 96 -4.86 15.36 4.26
CA GLY A 96 -3.71 14.56 3.85
C GLY A 96 -3.18 13.67 4.97
N ALA A 97 -2.18 12.87 4.65
CA ALA A 97 -1.48 12.08 5.63
C ALA A 97 0.03 12.28 5.52
N ASP A 98 0.70 12.12 6.65
CA ASP A 98 2.14 12.35 6.75
C ASP A 98 2.78 11.27 7.60
N ALA A 99 3.86 10.70 7.08
CA ALA A 99 4.65 9.69 7.78
C ALA A 99 6.12 9.75 7.36
N ILE A 100 7.00 9.43 8.30
CA ILE A 100 8.44 9.24 8.06
C ILE A 100 8.73 7.75 8.08
N LEU A 101 9.51 7.29 7.10
CA LEU A 101 9.96 5.90 7.02
C LEU A 101 11.45 5.81 7.29
N SER A 102 11.84 4.80 8.05
CA SER A 102 13.23 4.43 8.27
C SER A 102 13.38 2.91 8.34
N THR A 103 14.62 2.44 8.42
CA THR A 103 14.93 1.03 8.70
C THR A 103 15.53 0.95 10.09
N VAL A 104 15.07 -0.03 10.88
CA VAL A 104 15.56 -0.27 12.24
C VAL A 104 15.94 -1.73 12.41
N ASN A 105 16.75 -2.04 13.42
CA ASN A 105 17.02 -3.41 13.83
C ASN A 105 15.73 -4.06 14.33
N ALA A 106 15.45 -5.27 13.89
CA ALA A 106 14.37 -6.10 14.39
C ALA A 106 14.97 -7.28 15.17
N SER A 107 14.47 -7.49 16.39
CA SER A 107 14.80 -8.65 17.21
C SER A 107 13.97 -9.88 16.83
N VAL A 108 13.69 -10.06 15.53
CA VAL A 108 12.87 -11.14 14.98
C VAL A 108 13.81 -12.18 14.34
N PRO A 109 13.74 -13.47 14.75
CA PRO A 109 14.57 -14.51 14.15
C PRO A 109 14.42 -14.59 12.62
N GLY A 110 15.54 -14.59 11.90
CA GLY A 110 15.56 -14.63 10.42
C GLY A 110 15.19 -13.31 9.72
N HIS A 111 14.85 -12.26 10.48
CA HIS A 111 14.42 -10.96 9.97
C HIS A 111 15.10 -9.84 10.78
N PRO A 112 16.39 -9.55 10.53
CA PRO A 112 17.18 -8.65 11.37
C PRO A 112 16.83 -7.17 11.19
N TRP A 113 16.07 -6.82 10.16
CA TRP A 113 15.66 -5.44 9.85
C TRP A 113 14.14 -5.34 9.80
N ALA A 114 13.61 -4.20 10.24
CA ALA A 114 12.22 -3.83 10.07
C ALA A 114 12.07 -2.49 9.39
N ARG A 115 10.97 -2.34 8.66
CA ARG A 115 10.52 -1.02 8.24
C ARG A 115 9.85 -0.36 9.44
N HIS A 116 10.37 0.79 9.84
CA HIS A 116 9.76 1.65 10.85
C HIS A 116 9.02 2.79 10.15
N ILE A 117 7.80 3.04 10.60
CA ILE A 117 6.90 4.07 10.07
C ILE A 117 6.43 4.91 11.26
N SER A 118 6.83 6.19 11.27
CA SER A 118 6.33 7.19 12.22
C SER A 118 5.22 7.99 11.55
N ILE A 119 3.97 7.69 11.90
CA ILE A 119 2.77 8.33 11.34
C ILE A 119 2.53 9.61 12.14
N ARG A 120 2.67 10.77 11.50
CA ARG A 120 2.59 12.10 12.13
C ARG A 120 1.20 12.72 11.99
N SER A 121 0.50 12.41 10.90
CA SER A 121 -0.91 12.75 10.72
C SER A 121 -1.62 11.67 9.91
N VAL A 122 -2.93 11.57 10.12
CA VAL A 122 -3.84 10.69 9.37
C VAL A 122 -4.90 11.53 8.66
N SER A 123 -5.42 10.99 7.57
CA SER A 123 -6.59 11.52 6.87
C SER A 123 -7.82 10.68 7.15
N ASP A 124 -8.90 10.92 6.41
CA ASP A 124 -10.14 10.14 6.50
C ASP A 124 -9.99 8.72 5.91
N LYS A 125 -8.87 8.43 5.23
CA LYS A 125 -8.65 7.20 4.47
C LYS A 125 -7.35 6.54 4.91
N ALA A 126 -7.45 5.36 5.51
CA ALA A 126 -6.28 4.64 6.02
C ALA A 126 -5.22 4.29 4.96
N TRP A 127 -5.60 4.18 3.68
CA TRP A 127 -4.71 3.89 2.57
C TRP A 127 -3.90 5.11 2.08
N GLU A 128 -4.15 6.31 2.61
CA GLU A 128 -3.33 7.48 2.31
C GLU A 128 -1.95 7.44 2.98
N VAL A 129 -1.74 6.50 3.92
CA VAL A 129 -0.43 6.04 4.35
C VAL A 129 -0.36 4.55 4.07
N GLN A 130 0.39 4.13 3.05
CA GLN A 130 0.55 2.72 2.78
C GLN A 130 1.94 2.35 2.26
N ILE A 131 2.30 1.10 2.52
CA ILE A 131 3.46 0.44 1.93
C ILE A 131 2.94 -0.73 1.10
N ALA A 132 3.27 -0.73 -0.19
CA ALA A 132 2.70 -1.64 -1.17
C ALA A 132 3.77 -2.34 -2.00
N ARG A 133 3.48 -3.55 -2.44
CA ARG A 133 4.32 -4.28 -3.40
C ARG A 133 3.47 -5.08 -4.39
N PRO A 134 3.63 -4.85 -5.70
CA PRO A 134 3.02 -5.69 -6.72
C PRO A 134 3.46 -7.16 -6.59
N LEU A 135 2.53 -8.07 -6.83
CA LEU A 135 2.82 -9.51 -6.87
C LEU A 135 3.21 -9.90 -8.29
N SER A 136 4.50 -10.19 -8.51
CA SER A 136 5.04 -10.51 -9.83
C SER A 136 4.72 -11.94 -10.32
N VAL A 137 3.86 -12.66 -9.62
CA VAL A 137 3.50 -14.06 -9.88
C VAL A 137 1.99 -14.19 -10.02
N PRO A 138 1.49 -15.11 -10.84
CA PRO A 138 0.05 -15.32 -10.98
C PRO A 138 -0.55 -15.94 -9.71
N LEU A 139 -1.80 -15.57 -9.39
CA LEU A 139 -2.59 -16.22 -8.35
C LEU A 139 -3.57 -17.18 -9.03
N ARG A 140 -3.64 -18.43 -8.55
CA ARG A 140 -4.46 -19.47 -9.18
C ARG A 140 -5.73 -19.72 -8.38
N LYS A 141 -6.88 -19.76 -9.08
CA LYS A 141 -8.18 -20.04 -8.47
C LYS A 141 -8.14 -21.34 -7.66
N GLY A 142 -8.81 -21.35 -6.51
CA GLY A 142 -8.92 -22.50 -5.62
C GLY A 142 -7.66 -22.85 -4.83
N LYS A 143 -6.55 -22.13 -5.02
CA LYS A 143 -5.35 -22.34 -4.20
C LYS A 143 -5.50 -21.62 -2.85
N ARG A 144 -5.10 -22.32 -1.79
CA ARG A 144 -4.95 -21.72 -0.45
C ARG A 144 -3.68 -20.90 -0.43
N ILE A 145 -3.79 -19.65 -0.04
CA ILE A 145 -2.68 -18.72 0.10
C ILE A 145 -2.60 -18.31 1.56
N ARG A 146 -1.37 -18.16 2.05
CA ARG A 146 -1.05 -17.70 3.40
C ARG A 146 -0.16 -16.47 3.32
N LEU A 147 -0.60 -15.38 3.92
CA LEU A 147 0.21 -14.22 4.25
C LEU A 147 0.69 -14.35 5.70
N THR A 148 1.98 -14.13 5.94
CA THR A 148 2.53 -13.96 7.28
C THR A 148 3.36 -12.70 7.33
N PHE A 149 3.30 -11.97 8.44
CA PHE A 149 4.19 -10.85 8.72
C PHE A 149 4.42 -10.70 10.22
N TRP A 150 5.54 -10.11 10.60
CA TRP A 150 5.78 -9.67 11.96
C TRP A 150 5.45 -8.19 12.08
N GLY A 151 4.75 -7.83 13.15
CA GLY A 151 4.38 -6.44 13.42
C GLY A 151 4.44 -6.10 14.90
N ARG A 152 4.77 -4.84 15.20
CA ARG A 152 4.58 -4.23 16.52
C ARG A 152 4.26 -2.73 16.41
N SER A 153 3.67 -2.19 17.46
CA SER A 153 3.43 -0.76 17.64
C SER A 153 3.37 -0.43 19.13
N LYS A 154 4.20 0.50 19.59
CA LYS A 154 4.14 0.99 20.98
C LYS A 154 2.80 1.65 21.29
N ASP A 155 2.23 2.31 20.28
CA ASP A 155 0.97 3.04 20.38
C ASP A 155 -0.25 2.16 20.11
N SER A 156 -0.06 0.86 19.93
CA SER A 156 -1.12 -0.08 19.53
C SER A 156 -1.88 0.37 18.28
N CYS A 157 -1.14 0.83 17.26
CA CYS A 157 -1.72 1.27 15.99
C CYS A 157 -2.40 0.10 15.25
N PRO A 158 -3.62 0.30 14.72
CA PRO A 158 -4.24 -0.63 13.79
C PRO A 158 -3.52 -0.60 12.43
N VAL A 159 -3.40 -1.76 11.80
CA VAL A 159 -2.85 -1.93 10.45
C VAL A 159 -3.77 -2.81 9.63
N SER A 160 -4.14 -2.39 8.42
CA SER A 160 -4.82 -3.28 7.47
C SER A 160 -3.78 -4.03 6.64
N ALA A 161 -3.85 -5.36 6.62
CA ALA A 161 -3.20 -6.19 5.62
C ALA A 161 -4.17 -6.43 4.44
N VAL A 162 -3.77 -6.03 3.24
CA VAL A 162 -4.65 -5.98 2.07
C VAL A 162 -3.98 -6.67 0.89
N VAL A 163 -4.77 -7.50 0.18
CA VAL A 163 -4.41 -8.03 -1.13
C VAL A 163 -5.52 -7.65 -2.08
N GLU A 164 -5.21 -6.87 -3.09
CA GLU A 164 -6.18 -6.30 -4.02
C GLU A 164 -5.61 -6.14 -5.42
N GLN A 165 -6.46 -5.77 -6.38
CA GLN A 165 -6.02 -5.38 -7.72
C GLN A 165 -4.98 -4.26 -7.64
N ASN A 166 -3.93 -4.37 -8.45
CA ASN A 166 -2.85 -3.40 -8.53
C ASN A 166 -3.24 -2.10 -9.27
N ALA A 167 -4.45 -2.05 -9.82
CA ALA A 167 -5.03 -0.91 -10.50
C ALA A 167 -6.54 -0.83 -10.20
N ASP A 168 -7.14 0.30 -10.57
CA ASP A 168 -8.59 0.51 -10.51
C ASP A 168 -9.36 -0.69 -11.11
N PRO A 169 -10.43 -1.18 -10.46
CA PRO A 169 -11.14 -0.61 -9.30
C PRO A 169 -10.62 -1.03 -7.91
N TYR A 170 -9.38 -1.55 -7.80
CA TYR A 170 -8.80 -1.99 -6.51
C TYR A 170 -9.67 -3.04 -5.79
N THR A 171 -10.22 -3.99 -6.55
CA THR A 171 -11.04 -5.07 -5.98
C THR A 171 -10.24 -5.86 -4.96
N LYS A 172 -10.76 -5.93 -3.74
CA LYS A 172 -10.11 -6.61 -2.60
C LYS A 172 -10.35 -8.10 -2.65
N VAL A 173 -9.27 -8.86 -2.49
CA VAL A 173 -9.28 -10.30 -2.25
C VAL A 173 -9.16 -10.58 -0.75
N VAL A 174 -8.30 -9.81 -0.08
CA VAL A 174 -8.08 -9.85 1.37
C VAL A 174 -8.15 -8.43 1.90
N TYR A 175 -8.84 -8.25 3.02
CA TYR A 175 -8.80 -7.04 3.82
C TYR A 175 -8.97 -7.44 5.28
N HIS A 176 -7.91 -7.35 6.07
CA HIS A 176 -7.96 -7.69 7.47
C HIS A 176 -7.27 -6.61 8.31
N VAL A 177 -7.88 -6.20 9.41
CA VAL A 177 -7.35 -5.17 10.31
C VAL A 177 -6.80 -5.83 11.56
N GLN A 178 -5.51 -5.62 11.84
CA GLN A 178 -4.85 -6.10 13.04
C GLN A 178 -4.50 -4.93 13.96
N ASN A 179 -4.86 -5.04 15.23
CA ASN A 179 -4.36 -4.14 16.27
C ASN A 179 -3.00 -4.64 16.73
N LEU A 180 -1.95 -3.90 16.41
CA LEU A 180 -0.60 -4.29 16.80
C LEU A 180 -0.39 -4.12 18.30
N THR A 181 0.52 -4.90 18.86
CA THR A 181 0.96 -4.79 20.27
C THR A 181 2.36 -4.20 20.37
N PRO A 182 2.78 -3.71 21.55
CA PRO A 182 4.16 -3.24 21.75
C PRO A 182 5.22 -4.31 21.49
N GLU A 183 4.89 -5.58 21.69
CA GLU A 183 5.77 -6.71 21.42
C GLU A 183 5.65 -7.20 19.97
N TRP A 184 6.76 -7.69 19.42
CA TRP A 184 6.77 -8.39 18.13
C TRP A 184 5.85 -9.61 18.18
N LYS A 185 4.84 -9.61 17.30
CA LYS A 185 3.98 -10.76 17.07
C LYS A 185 3.93 -11.09 15.58
N GLN A 186 3.82 -12.37 15.29
CA GLN A 186 3.55 -12.83 13.95
C GLN A 186 2.04 -12.89 13.73
N TYR A 187 1.59 -12.24 12.66
CA TYR A 187 0.21 -12.27 12.19
C TYR A 187 0.14 -13.15 10.96
N THR A 188 -0.98 -13.88 10.83
CA THR A 188 -1.21 -14.81 9.73
C THR A 188 -2.60 -14.61 9.18
N GLU A 189 -2.69 -14.44 7.87
CA GLU A 189 -3.95 -14.42 7.15
C GLU A 189 -3.95 -15.52 6.10
N GLU A 190 -5.08 -16.19 5.95
CA GLU A 190 -5.25 -17.23 4.96
C GLU A 190 -6.52 -17.02 4.16
N TRP A 191 -6.44 -17.31 2.87
CA TRP A 191 -7.60 -17.27 2.00
C TRP A 191 -7.50 -18.35 0.91
N THR A 192 -8.63 -18.63 0.28
CA THR A 192 -8.68 -19.40 -0.96
C THR A 192 -8.91 -18.44 -2.10
N GLN A 193 -8.02 -18.47 -3.10
CA GLN A 193 -8.06 -17.53 -4.22
C GLN A 193 -9.36 -17.73 -5.05
N PRO A 194 -10.22 -16.70 -5.20
CA PRO A 194 -11.54 -16.88 -5.81
C PRO A 194 -11.49 -16.96 -7.34
N LEU A 195 -10.45 -16.40 -7.97
CA LEU A 195 -10.31 -16.29 -9.42
C LEU A 195 -8.84 -16.37 -9.84
N ASP A 196 -8.61 -16.78 -11.09
CA ASP A 196 -7.28 -16.74 -11.69
C ASP A 196 -6.89 -15.29 -11.97
N ALA A 197 -5.73 -14.89 -11.48
CA ALA A 197 -5.15 -13.57 -11.70
C ALA A 197 -3.77 -13.73 -12.36
N PRO A 198 -3.50 -13.01 -13.48
CA PRO A 198 -2.18 -13.04 -14.09
C PRO A 198 -1.13 -12.39 -13.18
N ALA A 199 0.15 -12.57 -13.52
CA ALA A 199 1.24 -11.87 -12.82
C ALA A 199 1.04 -10.35 -12.88
N ASN A 200 1.45 -9.65 -11.82
CA ASN A 200 1.31 -8.19 -11.63
C ASN A 200 -0.14 -7.68 -11.56
N TRP A 201 -1.14 -8.56 -11.55
CA TRP A 201 -2.54 -8.17 -11.39
C TRP A 201 -2.88 -7.73 -9.97
N ALA A 202 -2.28 -8.38 -8.97
CA ALA A 202 -2.48 -8.06 -7.55
C ALA A 202 -1.29 -7.31 -6.96
N LYS A 203 -1.54 -6.56 -5.89
CA LYS A 203 -0.53 -6.08 -4.94
C LYS A 203 -0.87 -6.57 -3.53
N MET A 204 0.15 -6.59 -2.69
CA MET A 204 0.01 -6.65 -1.24
C MET A 204 0.31 -5.26 -0.68
N ASP A 205 -0.53 -4.76 0.21
CA ASP A 205 -0.35 -3.48 0.86
C ASP A 205 -0.74 -3.48 2.33
N PHE A 206 -0.04 -2.64 3.08
CA PHE A 206 -0.37 -2.31 4.46
C PHE A 206 -0.97 -0.91 4.50
N HIS A 207 -2.23 -0.78 4.91
CA HIS A 207 -2.82 0.53 5.18
C HIS A 207 -2.55 0.90 6.64
N LEU A 208 -1.88 2.03 6.84
CA LEU A 208 -1.30 2.43 8.12
C LEU A 208 -1.98 3.69 8.68
N GLY A 209 -2.74 4.43 7.86
CA GLY A 209 -3.35 5.71 8.23
C GLY A 209 -4.55 5.62 9.18
N HIS A 210 -4.64 4.59 10.02
CA HIS A 210 -5.72 4.44 11.00
C HIS A 210 -5.52 5.30 12.25
N LYS A 211 -4.27 5.52 12.64
CA LYS A 211 -3.91 6.20 13.89
C LYS A 211 -2.50 6.80 13.80
N VAL A 212 -2.31 7.97 14.41
CA VAL A 212 -0.98 8.55 14.67
C VAL A 212 -0.21 7.67 15.66
N GLY A 213 1.07 7.42 15.37
CA GLY A 213 1.95 6.59 16.19
C GLY A 213 3.04 5.89 15.39
N GLU A 214 3.74 4.96 16.03
CA GLU A 214 4.82 4.18 15.45
C GLU A 214 4.36 2.78 15.07
N VAL A 215 4.69 2.35 13.85
CA VAL A 215 4.49 0.98 13.37
C VAL A 215 5.82 0.41 12.89
N GLU A 216 6.13 -0.82 13.27
CA GLU A 216 7.25 -1.57 12.72
C GLU A 216 6.75 -2.88 12.09
N LEU A 217 7.19 -3.16 10.86
CA LEU A 217 6.83 -4.36 10.11
C LEU A 217 8.08 -5.07 9.59
N THR A 218 8.07 -6.40 9.62
CA THR A 218 9.11 -7.24 8.99
C THR A 218 8.61 -8.62 8.60
N GLY A 219 9.45 -9.40 7.92
CA GLY A 219 9.19 -10.80 7.61
C GLY A 219 7.90 -11.06 6.83
N VAL A 220 7.58 -10.17 5.88
CA VAL A 220 6.38 -10.28 5.06
C VAL A 220 6.58 -11.37 4.02
N ILE A 221 5.76 -12.40 4.08
CA ILE A 221 5.86 -13.57 3.21
C ILE A 221 4.46 -13.93 2.75
N ILE A 222 4.31 -14.15 1.44
CA ILE A 222 3.10 -14.77 0.88
C ILE A 222 3.49 -16.13 0.30
N ARG A 223 2.77 -17.17 0.68
CA ARG A 223 2.96 -18.55 0.20
C ARG A 223 1.67 -19.11 -0.36
N GLN A 224 1.78 -19.87 -1.44
CA GLN A 224 0.69 -20.69 -1.97
C GLN A 224 0.90 -22.15 -1.56
N ALA A 225 -0.13 -22.77 -0.98
CA ALA A 225 -0.11 -24.19 -0.68
C ALA A 225 -0.17 -25.03 -1.98
N GLY A 226 0.65 -26.08 -2.06
CA GLY A 226 0.44 -27.17 -3.02
C GLY A 226 0.72 -26.82 -4.49
N GLY A 227 1.95 -26.40 -4.78
CA GLY A 227 2.58 -26.68 -6.07
C GLY A 227 3.60 -27.79 -5.87
N ALA A 228 3.16 -29.05 -5.84
CA ALA A 228 4.11 -30.13 -6.06
C ALA A 228 4.80 -29.82 -7.39
N SER A 229 6.12 -29.64 -7.36
CA SER A 229 6.92 -29.81 -8.57
C SER A 229 6.45 -31.11 -9.19
N LYS A 230 5.91 -31.06 -10.41
CA LYS A 230 5.76 -32.26 -11.21
C LYS A 230 7.20 -32.76 -11.39
N THR A 231 7.63 -33.66 -10.51
CA THR A 231 8.83 -34.44 -10.74
C THR A 231 8.50 -35.24 -11.98
N GLU A 232 8.98 -34.77 -13.11
CA GLU A 232 8.99 -35.50 -14.37
C GLU A 232 9.85 -36.73 -14.11
N VAL A 233 9.19 -37.83 -13.73
CA VAL A 233 9.81 -39.14 -13.71
C VAL A 233 10.00 -39.50 -15.18
N SER A 234 11.14 -39.11 -15.75
CA SER A 234 11.62 -39.71 -16.99
C SER A 234 11.84 -41.19 -16.72
N ASN A 235 10.85 -42.00 -17.07
CA ASN A 235 11.03 -43.41 -17.30
C ASN A 235 11.94 -43.57 -18.52
N HIS A 236 13.25 -43.65 -18.29
CA HIS A 236 14.15 -44.34 -19.20
C HIS A 236 14.17 -45.81 -18.78
N LEU A 237 13.39 -46.61 -19.49
CA LEU A 237 13.67 -48.02 -19.72
C LEU A 237 14.01 -48.18 -21.20
#